data_AF-A0A251XJ59-F1
#
_entry.id   AF-A0A251XJ59-F1
#
_cell.length_a   1.000
_cell.length_b   1.000
_cell.length_c   1.000
_cell.angle_alpha   90.00
_cell.angle_beta   90.00
_cell.angle_gamma   90.00
#
_symmetry.space_group_name_H-M   'P 1'
#
loop_
_entity.id
_entity.type
_entity.pdbx_description
1 polymer ?
#
loop_
_entity_poly.entity_id
_entity_poly.type
_entity_poly.pdbx_seq_one_letter_code
_entity_poly.pdbx_strand_id
1 'polypeptide(L)' 'MAGFSEFGNDLYTGKRSFDIVGRRRLWYSIAAICILISVLGPLVRGGFTFGIEFTADPSTR' A
#
# COMPACT_ATOMS: atom_id res chain seq x y z
N MET A 1 9.88 27.04 -18.46
CA MET A 1 9.65 25.67 -17.96
C MET A 1 9.51 25.74 -16.44
N ALA A 2 8.28 25.78 -15.93
CA ALA A 2 8.00 25.98 -14.50
C ALA A 2 7.18 24.82 -13.89
N GLY A 3 7.24 23.61 -14.47
CA GLY A 3 6.26 22.55 -14.17
C GLY A 3 6.31 21.99 -12.74
N PHE A 4 7.50 21.79 -12.17
CA PHE A 4 7.66 21.15 -10.86
C PHE A 4 7.66 22.13 -9.68
N SER A 5 8.35 23.27 -9.83
CA SER A 5 8.44 24.28 -8.77
C SER A 5 7.10 25.00 -8.56
N GLU A 6 6.35 25.27 -9.64
CA GLU A 6 5.02 25.90 -9.55
C GLU A 6 3.99 24.92 -8.97
N PHE A 7 4.06 23.64 -9.35
CA PHE A 7 3.23 22.59 -8.77
C PHE A 7 3.46 22.43 -7.26
N GLY A 8 4.73 22.41 -6.81
CA GLY A 8 5.06 22.37 -5.39
C GLY A 8 4.60 23.63 -4.64
N ASN A 9 4.76 24.82 -5.24
CA ASN A 9 4.29 26.07 -4.67
C ASN A 9 2.76 26.10 -4.53
N ASP A 10 2.02 25.61 -5.54
CA ASP A 10 0.55 25.54 -5.50
C ASP A 10 0.02 24.53 -4.47
N LEU A 11 0.79 23.46 -4.19
CA LEU A 11 0.49 22.54 -3.10
C LEU A 11 0.76 23.18 -1.72
N TYR A 12 1.89 23.90 -1.58
CA TYR A 12 2.28 24.53 -0.32
C TYR A 12 1.40 25.73 0.06
N THR A 13 1.04 26.55 -0.92
CA THR A 13 0.12 27.70 -0.73
C THR A 13 -1.35 27.29 -0.63
N GLY A 14 -1.67 25.99 -0.80
CA GLY A 14 -3.03 25.47 -0.68
C GLY A 14 -3.94 25.76 -1.88
N LYS A 15 -3.43 26.35 -2.97
CA LYS A 15 -4.16 26.53 -4.24
C LYS A 15 -4.64 25.20 -4.81
N ARG A 16 -3.86 24.12 -4.60
CA ARG A 16 -4.20 22.75 -4.95
C ARG A 16 -4.38 21.94 -3.67
N SER A 17 -5.60 21.86 -3.18
CA SER A 17 -5.96 21.02 -2.05
C SER A 17 -6.51 19.68 -2.54
N PHE A 18 -5.84 18.58 -2.22
CA PHE A 18 -6.41 17.25 -2.43
C PHE A 18 -7.37 16.96 -1.28
N ASP A 19 -8.65 16.84 -1.61
CA ASP A 19 -9.69 16.57 -0.62
C ASP A 19 -9.66 15.09 -0.18
N ILE A 20 -8.63 14.74 0.60
CA ILE A 20 -8.44 13.40 1.16
C ILE A 20 -9.55 13.12 2.18
N VAL A 21 -9.89 14.12 2.99
CA VAL A 21 -10.87 14.00 4.08
C VAL A 21 -12.30 13.95 3.54
N GLY A 22 -12.66 14.82 2.59
CA GLY A 22 -13.99 14.84 1.96
C GLY A 22 -14.25 13.62 1.08
N ARG A 23 -13.21 13.03 0.49
CA ARG A 23 -13.30 11.73 -0.22
C ARG A 23 -12.81 10.55 0.60
N ARG A 24 -12.94 10.59 1.93
CA ARG A 24 -12.52 9.50 2.83
C ARG A 24 -13.01 8.13 2.40
N ARG A 25 -14.25 8.01 1.89
CA ARG A 25 -14.80 6.72 1.41
C ARG A 25 -13.99 6.14 0.26
N LEU A 26 -13.57 6.97 -0.69
CA LEU A 26 -12.76 6.54 -1.83
C LEU A 26 -11.39 6.05 -1.36
N TRP A 27 -10.73 6.82 -0.49
CA TRP A 27 -9.41 6.46 0.04
C TRP A 27 -9.44 5.21 0.92
N TYR A 28 -10.46 5.07 1.77
CA TYR A 28 -10.65 3.85 2.56
C TYR A 28 -10.96 2.63 1.68
N SER A 29 -11.75 2.79 0.61
CA SER A 29 -11.98 1.70 -0.34
C SER A 29 -10.69 1.27 -1.04
N ILE A 30 -9.86 2.22 -1.48
CA ILE A 30 -8.55 1.91 -2.08
C ILE A 30 -7.67 1.16 -1.08
N ALA A 31 -7.55 1.66 0.16
CA ALA A 31 -6.77 1.00 1.20
C ALA A 31 -7.28 -0.41 1.50
N ALA A 32 -8.59 -0.60 1.60
CA ALA A 32 -9.21 -1.90 1.82
C ALA A 32 -8.89 -2.88 0.68
N ILE A 33 -8.93 -2.44 -0.57
CA ILE A 33 -8.55 -3.26 -1.74
C ILE A 33 -7.07 -3.64 -1.67
N CYS A 34 -6.18 -2.69 -1.34
CA CYS A 34 -4.75 -2.98 -1.17
C CYS A 34 -4.51 -4.05 -0.11
N ILE A 35 -5.18 -3.95 1.04
CA ILE A 35 -5.10 -4.96 2.12
C ILE A 35 -5.61 -6.31 1.64
N LEU A 36 -6.77 -6.33 0.97
CA LEU A 36 -7.36 -7.55 0.40
C LEU A 36 -6.40 -8.24 -0.57
N ILE A 37 -5.76 -7.48 -1.46
CA ILE A 37 -4.76 -8.03 -2.40
C ILE A 37 -3.56 -8.59 -1.64
N SER A 38 -3.09 -7.89 -0.59
CA SER A 38 -1.96 -8.34 0.22
C SER A 38 -2.25 -9.65 0.97
N VAL A 39 -3.49 -9.88 1.38
CA VAL A 39 -3.90 -11.09 2.10
C VAL A 39 -4.25 -12.22 1.13
N LEU A 40 -5.03 -11.93 0.09
CA LEU A 40 -5.48 -12.93 -0.88
C LEU A 40 -4.38 -13.35 -1.87
N GLY A 41 -3.44 -12.45 -2.19
CA GLY A 41 -2.36 -12.72 -3.14
C GLY A 41 -1.54 -13.96 -2.76
N PRO A 42 -1.02 -14.05 -1.53
CA PRO A 42 -0.35 -15.26 -1.03
C PRO A 42 -1.25 -16.49 -1.04
N LEU A 43 -2.52 -16.36 -0.62
CA LEU A 43 -3.47 -17.48 -0.56
C LEU A 43 -3.71 -18.11 -1.93
N VAL A 44 -3.88 -17.31 -2.98
CA VAL A 44 -4.08 -17.81 -4.36
C VAL A 44 -2.82 -18.46 -4.93
N ARG A 45 -1.63 -18.08 -4.44
CA ARG A 45 -0.33 -18.62 -4.90
C ARG A 45 0.13 -19.88 -4.17
N GLY A 46 -0.72 -20.50 -3.35
CA GLY A 46 -0.38 -21.70 -2.58
C GLY A 46 0.00 -21.42 -1.13
N GLY A 47 -0.30 -20.22 -0.62
CA GLY A 47 -0.06 -19.82 0.77
C GLY A 47 1.18 -18.94 0.94
N PHE A 48 1.55 -18.73 2.20
CA PHE A 48 2.78 -18.02 2.54
C PHE A 48 3.97 -18.98 2.49
N THR A 49 5.01 -18.62 1.74
CA THR A 49 6.29 -19.34 1.74
C THR A 49 7.03 -18.99 3.04
N PHE A 50 6.78 -19.78 4.09
CA PHE A 50 7.46 -19.58 5.38
C PHE A 50 8.92 -20.05 5.30
N GLY A 51 9.82 -19.31 5.93
CA GLY A 51 11.23 -19.69 6.01
C GLY A 51 11.47 -20.92 6.89
N ILE A 52 12.68 -21.47 6.81
CA ILE A 52 13.13 -22.62 7.62
C ILE A 52 12.97 -22.40 9.13
N GLU A 53 13.04 -21.15 9.58
CA GLU A 53 12.79 -20.73 10.97
C GLU A 53 11.39 -21.12 11.47
N PHE A 54 10.45 -21.32 10.56
CA PHE A 54 9.05 -21.68 10.84
C PHE A 54 8.71 -23.14 10.50
N THR A 55 9.59 -23.89 9.83
CA THR A 55 9.32 -25.27 9.35
C THR A 55 10.09 -26.34 10.13
N ALA A 56 10.98 -25.94 11.04
CA ALA A 56 11.95 -26.79 11.73
C ALA A 56 12.97 -27.43 10.75
N ASP A 57 14.23 -27.45 11.19
CA ASP A 57 15.32 -28.04 10.42
C ASP A 57 15.19 -29.58 10.42
N PRO A 58 15.06 -30.23 9.25
CA PRO A 58 15.00 -31.69 9.16
C PRO A 58 16.27 -32.40 9.64
N SER A 59 17.40 -31.68 9.76
CA SER A 59 18.70 -32.23 10.13
C SER A 59 18.95 -32.37 11.63
N THR A 60 18.02 -31.93 12.49
CA THR A 60 18.12 -32.09 13.95
C THR A 60 17.61 -33.46 14.44
N ARG A 61 17.68 -34.50 13.61
CA ARG A 61 17.38 -35.90 13.97
C ARG A 61 18.62 -36.77 13.91
#